data_AF-A0A427AP89-F1
#
_entry.id   AF-A0A427AP89-F1
#
_cell.length_a   1.000
_cell.length_b   1.000
_cell.length_c   1.000
_cell.angle_alpha   90.00
_cell.angle_beta   90.00
_cell.angle_gamma   90.00
#
_symmetry.space_group_name_H-M   'P 1'
#
loop_
_entity.id
_entity.type
_entity.pdbx_description
1 polymer ?
#
loop_
_entity_poly.entity_id
_entity_poly.type
_entity_poly.pdbx_seq_one_letter_code
_entity_poly.pdbx_strand_id
1 'polypeptide(L)'
;MAQGSDEPLSQFVGRFTLQVQGIPDLYPSLVIQVFLTGLRPSRFFWSLIERQPATLPEMLQRAHQYMAAETLIAGKRDETKRPRGEQS
;
A
#
# COMPACT_ATOMS: atom_id res chain seq x y z
N MET A 1 -13.49 6.55 -5.67
CA MET A 1 -12.88 5.28 -5.22
C MET A 1 -12.30 5.49 -3.83
N ALA A 2 -12.55 4.59 -2.88
CA ALA A 2 -12.00 4.69 -1.52
C ALA A 2 -11.61 3.31 -1.00
N GLN A 3 -10.67 3.27 -0.07
CA GLN A 3 -10.25 2.09 0.64
C GLN A 3 -11.27 1.79 1.73
N GLY A 4 -11.95 0.64 1.66
CA GLY A 4 -12.96 0.24 2.66
C GLY A 4 -12.34 -0.06 4.03
N SER A 5 -13.10 0.05 5.13
CA SER A 5 -12.60 -0.03 6.52
C SER A 5 -11.88 -1.32 6.92
N ASP A 6 -12.12 -2.43 6.24
CA ASP A 6 -11.42 -3.70 6.49
C ASP A 6 -10.54 -4.11 5.29
N GLU A 7 -10.43 -3.21 4.31
CA GLU A 7 -9.76 -3.49 3.07
C GLU A 7 -8.24 -3.29 3.20
N PRO A 8 -7.43 -4.33 2.94
CA PRO A 8 -5.98 -4.22 2.95
C PRO A 8 -5.48 -3.29 1.83
N LEU A 9 -4.34 -2.64 2.06
CA LEU A 9 -3.73 -1.72 1.11
C LEU A 9 -3.48 -2.38 -0.27
N SER A 10 -3.10 -3.66 -0.28
CA SER A 10 -2.85 -4.43 -1.51
C SER A 10 -4.08 -4.53 -2.41
N GLN A 11 -5.25 -4.77 -1.81
CA GLN A 11 -6.51 -4.86 -2.56
C GLN A 11 -6.92 -3.49 -3.11
N PHE A 12 -6.70 -2.43 -2.34
CA PHE A 12 -7.00 -1.06 -2.78
C PHE A 12 -6.11 -0.64 -3.93
N VAL A 13 -4.79 -0.82 -3.80
CA VAL A 13 -3.80 -0.51 -4.84
C VAL A 13 -4.06 -1.32 -6.10
N GLY A 14 -4.42 -2.60 -5.96
CA GLY A 14 -4.78 -3.46 -7.09
C GLY A 14 -5.98 -2.91 -7.87
N ARG A 15 -7.10 -2.62 -7.18
CA ARG A 15 -8.26 -2.02 -7.85
C ARG A 15 -7.95 -0.65 -8.43
N PHE A 16 -7.16 0.18 -7.73
CA PHE A 16 -6.85 1.53 -8.18
C PHE A 16 -6.07 1.49 -9.48
N THR A 17 -5.05 0.63 -9.55
CA THR A 17 -4.20 0.43 -10.73
C THR A 17 -5.02 0.00 -11.94
N LEU A 18 -5.95 -0.95 -11.76
CA LEU A 18 -6.84 -1.40 -12.84
C LEU A 18 -7.73 -0.27 -13.38
N GLN A 19 -8.19 0.64 -12.52
CA GLN A 19 -9.01 1.77 -12.98
C GLN A 19 -8.20 2.82 -13.72
N VAL A 20 -7.01 3.18 -13.24
CA VAL A 20 -6.21 4.26 -13.86
C VAL A 20 -5.50 3.80 -15.13
N GLN A 21 -5.21 2.50 -15.27
CA GLN A 21 -4.58 1.95 -16.48
C GLN A 21 -5.48 2.06 -17.72
N GLY A 22 -6.80 2.10 -17.55
CA GLY A 22 -7.77 2.21 -18.64
C GLY A 22 -8.06 3.63 -19.11
N ILE A 23 -7.46 4.66 -18.50
CA ILE A 23 -7.77 6.07 -18.77
C ILE A 23 -6.52 6.74 -19.36
N PRO A 24 -6.51 7.04 -20.68
CA PRO A 24 -5.42 7.81 -21.29
C PRO A 24 -5.37 9.24 -20.75
N ASP A 25 -4.18 9.86 -20.78
CA ASP A 25 -3.96 11.28 -20.47
C ASP A 25 -4.33 11.73 -19.04
N LEU A 26 -4.28 10.83 -18.07
CA LEU A 26 -4.43 11.19 -16.67
C LEU A 26 -3.28 12.09 -16.18
N TYR A 27 -3.61 13.30 -15.76
CA TYR A 27 -2.66 14.21 -15.11
C TYR A 27 -2.11 13.58 -13.82
N PRO A 28 -0.77 13.45 -13.66
CA PRO A 28 -0.19 12.78 -12.50
C PRO A 28 -0.67 13.32 -11.15
N SER A 29 -0.78 14.65 -11.02
CA SER A 29 -1.26 15.32 -9.81
C SER A 29 -2.68 14.90 -9.43
N LEU A 30 -3.58 14.79 -10.41
CA LEU A 30 -4.95 14.36 -10.18
C LEU A 30 -5.00 12.91 -9.69
N VAL A 31 -4.25 12.02 -10.33
CA VAL A 31 -4.19 10.61 -9.94
C VAL A 31 -3.66 10.46 -8.51
N ILE A 32 -2.59 11.17 -8.18
CA ILE A 32 -2.02 11.18 -6.83
C ILE A 32 -3.05 11.70 -5.82
N GLN A 33 -3.77 12.77 -6.14
CA GLN A 33 -4.77 13.34 -5.24
C GLN A 33 -5.96 12.40 -5.02
N VAL A 34 -6.46 11.74 -6.07
CA VAL A 34 -7.53 10.73 -5.97
C VAL A 34 -7.06 9.53 -5.15
N PHE A 35 -5.81 9.09 -5.32
CA PHE A 35 -5.23 8.03 -4.52
C PHE A 35 -5.15 8.41 -3.03
N LEU A 36 -4.59 9.58 -2.70
CA LEU A 36 -4.48 10.08 -1.33
C LEU A 36 -5.83 10.25 -0.65
N THR A 37 -6.81 10.83 -1.36
CA THR A 37 -8.17 11.03 -0.83
C THR A 37 -8.92 9.70 -0.66
N GLY A 38 -8.60 8.71 -1.49
CA GLY A 38 -9.17 7.37 -1.39
C GLY A 38 -8.53 6.51 -0.30
N LEU A 39 -7.32 6.84 0.17
CA LEU A 39 -6.64 6.08 1.21
C LEU A 39 -7.22 6.35 2.60
N ARG A 40 -7.14 5.33 3.46
CA ARG A 40 -7.43 5.52 4.88
C ARG A 40 -6.20 6.05 5.62
N PRO A 41 -6.39 6.91 6.63
CA PRO A 41 -5.30 7.36 7.50
C PRO A 41 -4.54 6.16 8.08
N SER A 42 -3.26 6.08 7.77
CA SER A 42 -2.37 4.97 8.12
C SER A 42 -0.92 5.45 8.08
N ARG A 43 0.02 4.63 8.56
CA ARG A 43 1.45 4.97 8.47
C ARG A 43 1.92 5.13 7.01
N PHE A 44 1.34 4.37 6.08
CA PHE A 44 1.59 4.56 4.65
C PHE A 44 1.06 5.90 4.14
N PHE A 45 -0.17 6.25 4.47
CA PHE A 45 -0.76 7.56 4.11
C PHE A 45 0.14 8.71 4.58
N TRP A 46 0.58 8.69 5.83
CA TRP A 46 1.48 9.72 6.36
C TRP A 46 2.81 9.79 5.62
N SER A 47 3.40 8.65 5.22
CA SER A 47 4.65 8.63 4.44
C SER A 47 4.49 9.29 3.06
N LEU A 48 3.28 9.27 2.49
CA LEU A 48 3.00 9.96 1.22
C LEU A 48 2.75 11.45 1.44
N ILE A 49 2.20 11.87 2.58
CA ILE A 49 2.07 13.31 2.91
C ILE A 49 3.44 13.92 3.18
N GLU A 50 4.29 13.22 3.94
CA GLU A 50 5.65 13.66 4.25
C GLU A 50 6.52 13.82 3.00
N ARG A 51 6.39 12.87 2.07
CA ARG A 51 7.13 12.87 0.80
C ARG A 51 6.14 12.61 -0.32
N GLN A 52 5.50 13.65 -0.84
CA GLN A 52 4.54 13.49 -1.92
C GLN A 52 5.22 12.89 -3.17
N PRO A 53 4.67 11.81 -3.75
CA PRO A 53 5.16 11.30 -5.03
C PRO A 53 4.86 12.31 -6.13
N ALA A 54 5.76 12.45 -7.11
CA ALA A 54 5.57 13.35 -8.24
C ALA A 54 4.88 12.66 -9.43
N THR A 55 4.95 11.32 -9.47
CA THR A 55 4.42 10.53 -10.59
C THR A 55 3.67 9.29 -10.11
N LEU A 56 2.77 8.77 -10.96
CA LEU A 56 2.03 7.54 -10.71
C LEU A 56 2.96 6.32 -10.50
N PRO A 57 3.99 6.07 -11.35
CA PRO A 57 4.89 4.94 -11.14
C PRO A 57 5.63 5.00 -9.79
N GLU A 58 6.06 6.20 -9.37
CA GLU A 58 6.70 6.39 -8.07
C GLU A 58 5.76 6.06 -6.91
N MET A 59 4.51 6.52 -6.99
CA MET A 59 3.49 6.24 -5.97
C MET A 59 3.23 4.73 -5.84
N LEU A 60 3.07 4.02 -6.98
CA LEU A 60 2.85 2.58 -6.99
C LEU A 60 4.07 1.82 -6.47
N GLN A 61 5.27 2.25 -6.83
CA GLN A 61 6.51 1.66 -6.32
C GLN A 61 6.59 1.76 -4.79
N ARG A 62 6.28 2.92 -4.21
CA ARG A 62 6.28 3.10 -2.75
C ARG A 62 5.23 2.23 -2.08
N ALA A 63 4.03 2.10 -2.67
CA ALA A 63 3.01 1.19 -2.17
C ALA A 63 3.53 -0.26 -2.15
N HIS A 64 4.16 -0.71 -3.23
CA HIS A 64 4.75 -2.05 -3.31
C HIS A 64 5.84 -2.28 -2.26
N GLN A 65 6.75 -1.32 -2.08
CA GLN A 65 7.81 -1.39 -1.08
C GLN A 65 7.25 -1.47 0.34
N TYR A 66 6.25 -0.65 0.65
CA TYR A 66 5.61 -0.65 1.96
C TYR A 66 4.87 -1.97 2.24
N MET A 67 4.14 -2.52 1.26
CA MET A 67 3.50 -3.83 1.39
C MET A 67 4.51 -4.96 1.61
N ALA A 68 5.63 -4.95 0.88
CA ALA A 68 6.70 -5.92 1.08
C ALA A 68 7.27 -5.85 2.51
N ALA A 69 7.49 -4.63 3.02
CA ALA A 69 7.95 -4.42 4.39
C ALA A 69 6.91 -4.90 5.44
N GLU A 70 5.62 -4.64 5.25
CA GLU A 70 4.55 -5.17 6.12
C GLU A 70 4.57 -6.70 6.18
N THR A 71 4.68 -7.37 5.02
CA THR A 71 4.73 -8.83 4.92
C THR A 71 5.94 -9.41 5.64
N LEU A 72 7.12 -8.79 5.51
CA LEU A 72 8.32 -9.23 6.20
C LEU A 72 8.21 -9.09 7.73
N ILE A 73 7.62 -8.00 8.22
CA ILE A 73 7.39 -7.80 9.66
C ILE A 73 6.38 -8.81 10.20
N ALA A 74 5.32 -9.09 9.45
CA ALA A 74 4.32 -10.10 9.81
C ALA A 74 4.93 -11.50 9.84
N GLY A 75 5.72 -11.87 8.83
CA GLY A 75 6.42 -13.17 8.76
C GLY A 75 7.39 -13.39 9.92
N LYS A 76 8.19 -12.38 10.28
CA LYS A 76 9.09 -12.47 11.45
C LYS A 76 8.36 -12.71 12.77
N ARG A 77 7.17 -12.15 12.94
CA ARG A 77 6.35 -12.33 14.14
C ARG A 77 5.81 -13.76 14.27
N ASP A 78 5.56 -14.42 13.14
CA ASP A 78 5.13 -15.81 13.08
C ASP A 78 6.27 -16.79 13.43
N GLU A 79 7.49 -16.53 12.93
CA GLU A 79 8.68 -17.32 13.27
C GLU A 79 9.02 -17.28 14.78
N THR A 80 8.78 -16.13 15.43
CA THR A 80 9.05 -15.98 16.87
C THR A 80 8.00 -16.68 17.75
N LYS A 81 6.87 -17.12 17.16
CA LYS A 81 5.79 -17.83 17.88
C LYS A 81 5.89 -19.35 17.80
N ARG A 82 6.82 -19.93 17.03
CA ARG A 82 7.01 -21.39 17.04
C ARG A 82 7.58 -21.78 18.41
N PRO A 83 6.83 -22.51 19.27
CA PRO A 83 7.41 -22.97 20.52
C PRO A 83 8.54 -23.92 20.16
N ARG A 84 9.74 -23.59 20.61
CA ARG A 84 10.85 -24.54 20.73
C ARG A 84 10.49 -25.52 21.86
N GLY A 85 9.45 -26.31 21.62
CA GLY A 85 8.97 -27.35 22.50
C GLY A 85 9.31 -28.70 21.88
N GLU A 86 10.19 -29.42 22.58
CA GLU A 86 10.18 -30.88 22.69
C GLU A 86 10.66 -31.67 21.47
N GLN A 87 11.96 -32.00 21.46
CA GLN A 87 12.35 -33.39 21.24
C GLN A 87 13.30 -33.81 22.37
N SER A 88 12.78 -34.70 23.22
CA SER A 88 13.54 -35.57 24.13
C SER A 88 14.46 -36.51 23.38
#